data_AF-A0AAU0VZ16-F1
#
_entry.id   AF-A0AAU0VZ16-F1
#
_cell.length_a   1.000
_cell.length_b   1.000
_cell.length_c   1.000
_cell.angle_alpha   90.00
_cell.angle_beta   90.00
_cell.angle_gamma   90.00
#
_symmetry.space_group_name_H-M   'P 1'
#
loop_
_entity.id
_entity.type
_entity.pdbx_description
1 polymer ?
#
loop_
_entity_poly.entity_id
_entity_poly.type
_entity_poly.pdbx_seq_one_letter_code
_entity_poly.pdbx_strand_id
1 'polypeptide(L)'
;MNRRDAPDLAGTIGLGAWMAFGILTVVMVDQDGPSPWMDDGFLSWSAGHRPDALLALARAVTDSGTGAIPYVLAAGTGVMAGRAARHRLMPALVSLVCLGAGQAVRYGVMEVVHRPRPPHAG
;
A
#
# COMPACT_ATOMS: atom_id res chain seq x y z
N MET A 1 16.89 -22.91 4.26
CA MET A 1 15.76 -22.37 5.04
C MET A 1 14.73 -23.48 5.21
N ASN A 2 14.40 -23.84 6.45
CA ASN A 2 13.42 -24.89 6.69
C ASN A 2 12.02 -24.32 6.39
N ARG A 3 11.10 -25.12 5.84
CA ARG A 3 9.72 -24.64 5.55
C ARG A 3 8.97 -24.17 6.80
N ARG A 4 9.47 -24.53 7.98
CA ARG A 4 8.94 -24.14 9.29
C ARG A 4 9.38 -22.74 9.73
N ASP A 5 10.47 -22.20 9.20
CA ASP A 5 11.01 -20.88 9.60
C ASP A 5 10.35 -19.72 8.84
N ALA A 6 9.80 -20.00 7.66
CA ALA A 6 9.13 -19.03 6.81
C ALA A 6 7.92 -18.33 7.48
N PRO A 7 6.99 -19.02 8.16
CA PRO A 7 5.89 -18.36 8.85
C PRO A 7 6.35 -17.48 10.01
N ASP A 8 7.36 -17.90 10.77
CA ASP A 8 7.88 -17.13 11.92
C ASP A 8 8.57 -15.84 11.48
N LEU A 9 9.35 -15.90 10.39
CA LEU A 9 9.97 -14.72 9.80
C LEU A 9 8.91 -13.76 9.24
N ALA A 10 7.90 -14.29 8.53
CA ALA A 10 6.79 -13.49 8.02
C ALA A 10 6.00 -12.82 9.15
N GLY A 11 5.78 -13.53 10.27
CA GLY A 11 5.14 -12.99 11.45
C GLY A 11 5.93 -11.85 12.09
N THR A 12 7.24 -12.04 12.26
CA THR A 12 8.13 -11.01 12.83
C THR A 12 8.19 -9.76 11.97
N ILE A 13 8.33 -9.92 10.65
CA ILE A 13 8.33 -8.80 9.70
C ILE A 13 6.98 -8.09 9.73
N GLY A 14 5.87 -8.82 9.75
CA GLY A 14 4.53 -8.26 9.83
C GLY A 14 4.29 -7.43 11.09
N LEU A 15 4.71 -7.94 12.25
CA LEU A 15 4.63 -7.22 13.51
C LEU A 15 5.51 -5.97 13.52
N GLY A 16 6.74 -6.08 13.02
CA GLY A 16 7.65 -4.94 12.89
C GLY A 16 7.07 -3.83 11.99
N ALA A 17 6.50 -4.20 10.84
CA ALA A 17 5.84 -3.27 9.94
C ALA A 17 4.62 -2.60 10.59
N TRP A 18 3.82 -3.36 11.35
CA TRP A 18 2.65 -2.82 12.04
C TRP A 18 3.01 -1.85 13.17
N MET A 19 4.05 -2.17 13.94
CA MET A 19 4.59 -1.28 14.98
C MET A 19 5.15 0.01 14.36
N ALA A 20 5.95 -0.10 13.29
CA ALA A 20 6.47 1.06 12.57
C ALA A 20 5.35 1.96 12.03
N PHE A 21 4.29 1.35 11.49
CA PHE A 21 3.09 2.06 11.04
C PHE A 21 2.37 2.78 12.17
N GLY A 22 2.20 2.13 13.32
CA GLY A 22 1.60 2.74 14.52
C GLY A 22 2.39 3.95 15.02
N ILE A 23 3.72 3.81 15.14
CA ILE A 23 4.61 4.91 15.53
C ILE A 23 4.50 6.07 14.56
N LEU A 24 4.57 5.80 13.25
CA LEU A 24 4.43 6.83 12.21
C LEU A 24 3.07 7.54 12.30
N THR A 25 1.99 6.79 12.56
CA THR A 25 0.64 7.35 12.71
C THR A 25 0.56 8.28 13.91
N VAL A 26 1.12 7.89 15.07
CA VAL A 26 1.18 8.76 16.26
C VAL A 26 1.98 10.03 15.96
N VAL A 27 3.15 9.92 15.35
CA VAL A 27 3.99 11.07 14.97
C VAL A 27 3.27 12.03 14.01
N MET A 28 2.38 11.50 13.16
CA MET A 28 1.60 12.31 12.20
C MET A 28 0.36 12.94 12.82
N VAL A 29 -0.27 12.31 13.82
CA VAL A 29 -1.47 12.83 14.49
C VAL A 29 -1.12 13.81 15.61
N ASP A 30 -0.01 13.59 16.32
CA ASP A 30 0.44 14.43 17.44
C ASP A 30 0.96 15.81 16.98
N GLN A 31 1.28 15.97 15.69
CA GLN A 31 1.65 17.25 15.12
C GLN A 31 0.40 18.01 14.65
N ASP A 32 -0.16 18.85 15.53
CA ASP A 32 -1.08 19.96 15.17
C ASP A 32 -0.42 21.03 14.27
N GLY A 33 0.81 20.79 13.79
CA GLY A 33 1.67 21.71 13.05
C GLY A 33 1.98 21.23 11.61
N PRO A 34 2.65 22.08 10.80
CA PRO A 34 2.91 21.80 9.39
C PRO A 34 3.60 20.45 9.22
N SER A 35 3.28 19.82 8.09
CA SER A 35 3.87 18.57 7.61
C SER A 35 5.34 18.45 8.03
N PRO A 36 5.84 17.27 8.43
CA PRO A 36 7.25 17.12 8.80
C PRO A 36 8.10 17.77 7.72
N TRP A 37 9.03 18.65 8.08
CA TRP A 37 9.83 19.48 7.15
C TRP A 37 10.41 18.69 5.95
N MET A 38 10.64 17.38 6.12
CA MET A 38 11.00 16.47 5.04
C MET A 38 9.90 16.34 3.96
N ASP A 39 8.64 16.14 4.34
CA ASP A 39 7.51 15.94 3.43
C ASP A 39 7.30 17.18 2.52
N ASP A 40 7.33 18.39 3.08
CA ASP A 40 7.21 19.64 2.30
C ASP A 40 8.45 19.90 1.41
N GLY A 41 9.65 19.57 1.91
CA GLY A 41 10.89 19.66 1.13
C GLY A 41 10.89 18.70 -0.06
N PHE A 42 10.48 17.45 0.13
CA PHE A 42 10.36 16.47 -0.95
C PHE A 42 9.25 16.86 -1.94
N LEU A 43 8.12 17.36 -1.45
CA LEU A 43 7.01 17.82 -2.30
C LEU A 43 7.44 18.98 -3.20
N SER A 44 8.05 20.02 -2.63
CA SER A 44 8.48 21.20 -3.38
C SER A 44 9.58 20.88 -4.40
N TRP A 45 10.56 20.04 -4.03
CA TRP A 45 11.58 19.59 -4.97
C TRP A 45 10.99 18.78 -6.12
N SER A 46 10.09 17.84 -5.82
CA SER A 46 9.43 16.99 -6.82
C SER A 46 8.55 17.80 -7.77
N ALA A 47 7.84 18.79 -7.24
CA ALA A 47 7.03 19.72 -8.04
C ALA A 47 7.90 20.58 -8.96
N GLY A 48 9.06 21.04 -8.47
CA GLY A 48 10.03 21.80 -9.26
C GLY A 48 10.76 20.97 -10.33
N HIS A 49 10.86 19.65 -10.17
CA HIS A 49 11.60 18.73 -11.06
C HIS A 49 10.68 17.75 -11.79
N ARG A 50 9.59 18.24 -12.40
CA ARG A 50 8.56 17.40 -13.02
C ARG A 50 8.55 17.49 -14.55
N PRO A 51 9.50 16.88 -15.27
CA PRO A 51 9.40 16.80 -16.73
C PRO A 51 8.22 15.90 -17.14
N ASP A 52 7.58 16.21 -18.27
CA ASP A 52 6.35 15.55 -18.72
C ASP A 52 6.47 14.02 -18.80
N ALA A 53 7.65 13.53 -19.21
CA ALA A 53 7.94 12.10 -19.27
C ALA A 53 7.91 11.43 -17.88
N LEU A 54 8.51 12.04 -16.84
CA LEU A 54 8.44 11.50 -15.48
C LEU A 54 7.03 11.58 -14.92
N LEU A 55 6.29 12.65 -15.25
CA LEU A 55 4.89 12.80 -14.82
C LEU A 55 4.00 11.70 -15.43
N ALA A 56 4.13 11.46 -16.73
CA ALA A 56 3.40 10.40 -17.42
C ALA A 56 3.74 9.02 -16.85
N LEU A 57 5.03 8.76 -16.60
CA LEU A 57 5.49 7.51 -15.98
C LEU A 57 4.93 7.34 -14.57
N ALA A 58 4.98 8.39 -13.73
CA ALA A 58 4.43 8.34 -12.38
C ALA A 58 2.91 8.07 -12.38
N ARG A 59 2.17 8.67 -13.31
CA ARG A 59 0.74 8.40 -13.50
C ARG A 59 0.49 6.97 -13.93
N ALA A 60 1.20 6.48 -14.96
CA ALA A 60 1.04 5.12 -15.45
C ALA A 60 1.34 4.06 -14.36
N VAL A 61 2.39 4.28 -13.58
CA VAL A 61 2.72 3.41 -12.43
C VAL A 61 1.62 3.46 -11.38
N THR A 62 1.10 4.65 -11.05
CA THR A 62 0.00 4.80 -10.08
C THR A 62 -1.30 4.15 -10.55
N ASP A 63 -1.64 4.33 -11.83
CA ASP A 63 -2.83 3.73 -12.46
C ASP A 63 -2.73 2.20 -12.45
N SER A 64 -1.53 1.64 -12.66
CA SER A 64 -1.31 0.19 -12.59
C SER A 64 -1.57 -0.40 -11.21
N GLY A 65 -1.36 0.39 -10.15
CA GLY A 65 -1.56 -0.01 -8.75
C GLY A 65 -2.96 0.32 -8.21
N THR A 66 -3.83 0.96 -8.99
CA THR A 66 -5.15 1.42 -8.55
C THR A 66 -6.28 0.74 -9.33
N GLY A 67 -7.49 0.77 -8.76
CA GLY A 67 -8.68 0.20 -9.41
C GLY A 67 -8.66 -1.33 -9.50
N ALA A 68 -9.15 -1.87 -10.61
CA ALA A 68 -9.39 -3.31 -10.79
C ALA A 68 -8.11 -4.13 -11.04
N ILE A 69 -7.04 -3.52 -11.52
CA ILE A 69 -5.78 -4.18 -11.92
C ILE A 69 -5.19 -5.04 -10.79
N PRO A 70 -4.99 -4.55 -9.54
CA PRO A 70 -4.47 -5.38 -8.45
C PRO A 70 -5.36 -6.57 -8.10
N TYR A 71 -6.69 -6.44 -8.22
CA TYR A 71 -7.62 -7.55 -7.98
C TYR A 71 -7.55 -8.61 -9.08
N VAL A 72 -7.40 -8.19 -10.34
CA VAL A 72 -7.20 -9.09 -11.48
C VAL A 72 -5.89 -9.86 -11.34
N LEU A 73 -4.80 -9.20 -10.93
CA LEU A 73 -3.52 -9.87 -10.67
C LEU A 73 -3.62 -10.86 -9.51
N ALA A 74 -4.29 -10.50 -8.41
CA ALA A 74 -4.51 -11.41 -7.28
C ALA A 74 -5.39 -12.62 -7.65
N ALA A 75 -6.41 -12.42 -8.49
CA ALA A 75 -7.18 -13.53 -9.05
C ALA A 75 -6.29 -14.41 -9.95
N GLY A 76 -5.45 -13.80 -10.78
CA GLY A 76 -4.53 -14.47 -11.69
C GLY A 76 -3.49 -15.33 -10.99
N THR A 77 -2.89 -14.86 -9.90
CA THR A 77 -1.92 -15.65 -9.12
C THR A 77 -2.56 -16.90 -8.51
N GLY A 78 -3.80 -16.81 -8.02
CA GLY A 78 -4.54 -17.96 -7.51
C GLY A 78 -4.86 -19.01 -8.60
N VAL A 79 -5.14 -18.56 -9.82
CA VAL A 79 -5.34 -19.45 -10.98
C VAL A 79 -4.06 -20.18 -11.38
N MET A 80 -2.91 -19.50 -11.35
CA MET A 80 -1.61 -20.07 -11.70
C MET A 80 -1.06 -21.05 -10.65
N ALA A 81 -1.38 -20.86 -9.37
CA ALA A 81 -0.82 -21.64 -8.27
C ALA A 81 -1.38 -23.07 -8.13
N GLY A 82 -2.57 -23.37 -8.67
CA GLY A 82 -3.24 -24.67 -8.47
C GLY A 82 -3.10 -25.64 -9.65
N ARG A 83 -2.78 -26.92 -9.38
CA ARG A 83 -2.79 -28.00 -10.38
C ARG A 83 -4.19 -28.60 -10.66
N ALA A 84 -5.20 -28.31 -9.83
CA ALA A 84 -6.59 -28.75 -10.00
C ALA A 84 -7.57 -27.62 -9.62
N ALA A 85 -8.72 -27.51 -10.28
CA ALA A 85 -9.68 -26.40 -10.13
C ALA A 85 -10.08 -26.10 -8.67
N ARG A 86 -10.31 -27.13 -7.85
CA ARG A 86 -10.63 -26.99 -6.41
C ARG A 86 -9.48 -26.42 -5.55
N HIS A 87 -8.23 -26.61 -5.98
CA HIS A 87 -7.03 -26.07 -5.32
C HIS A 87 -6.64 -24.68 -5.84
N ARG A 88 -7.32 -24.14 -6.86
CA ARG A 88 -7.11 -22.78 -7.40
C ARG A 88 -7.96 -21.72 -6.70
N LEU A 89 -9.17 -22.10 -6.28
CA LEU A 89 -10.14 -21.16 -5.72
C LEU A 89 -9.75 -20.65 -4.32
N MET A 90 -9.18 -21.51 -3.48
CA MET A 90 -8.80 -21.13 -2.12
C MET A 90 -7.67 -20.08 -2.08
N PRO A 91 -6.55 -20.24 -2.81
CA PRO A 91 -5.52 -19.20 -2.88
C PRO A 91 -6.06 -17.88 -3.45
N ALA A 92 -6.86 -17.93 -4.52
CA ALA A 92 -7.47 -16.73 -5.10
C ALA A 92 -8.36 -15.99 -4.09
N LEU A 93 -9.22 -16.73 -3.38
CA LEU A 93 -10.10 -16.17 -2.35
C LEU A 93 -9.29 -15.58 -1.20
N VAL A 94 -8.27 -16.26 -0.71
CA VAL A 94 -7.38 -15.74 0.34
C VAL A 94 -6.68 -14.46 -0.11
N SER A 95 -6.18 -14.40 -1.35
CA SER A 95 -5.57 -13.18 -1.90
C SER A 95 -6.57 -12.04 -2.00
N LEU A 96 -7.81 -12.30 -2.44
CA LEU A 96 -8.86 -11.29 -2.52
C LEU A 96 -9.30 -10.80 -1.13
N VAL A 97 -9.45 -11.71 -0.16
CA VAL A 97 -9.79 -11.34 1.23
C VAL A 97 -8.66 -10.53 1.85
N CYS A 98 -7.40 -10.91 1.62
CA CYS A 98 -6.23 -10.15 2.08
C CYS A 98 -6.21 -8.73 1.50
N LEU A 99 -6.47 -8.59 0.19
CA LEU A 99 -6.58 -7.27 -0.46
C LEU A 99 -7.76 -6.46 0.09
N GLY A 100 -8.92 -7.08 0.23
CA GLY A 100 -10.12 -6.44 0.78
C GLY A 100 -9.89 -5.94 2.21
N ALA A 101 -9.30 -6.77 3.06
CA ALA A 101 -8.92 -6.39 4.42
C ALA A 101 -7.91 -5.23 4.44
N GLY A 102 -6.90 -5.26 3.56
CA GLY A 102 -5.94 -4.17 3.40
C GLY A 102 -6.61 -2.85 2.99
N GLN A 103 -7.58 -2.89 2.07
CA GLN A 103 -8.35 -1.69 1.72
C GLN A 103 -9.23 -1.21 2.87
N ALA A 104 -9.91 -2.12 3.59
CA ALA A 104 -10.74 -1.75 4.73
C ALA A 104 -9.92 -1.03 5.81
N VAL A 105 -8.73 -1.58 6.14
CA VAL A 105 -7.79 -0.93 7.06
C VAL A 105 -7.36 0.43 6.52
N ARG A 106 -7.00 0.52 5.23
CA ARG A 106 -6.58 1.77 4.61
C ARG A 106 -7.64 2.86 4.70
N TYR A 107 -8.87 2.56 4.29
CA TYR A 107 -9.97 3.52 4.34
C TYR A 107 -10.37 3.86 5.78
N GLY A 108 -10.38 2.88 6.68
CA GLY A 108 -10.61 3.12 8.10
C GLY A 108 -9.58 4.07 8.70
N VAL A 109 -8.30 3.91 8.38
CA VAL A 109 -7.25 4.85 8.83
C VAL A 109 -7.46 6.24 8.22
N MET A 110 -7.78 6.35 6.92
CA MET A 110 -8.05 7.66 6.31
C MET A 110 -9.20 8.39 7.00
N GLU A 111 -10.27 7.66 7.33
CA GLU A 111 -11.44 8.16 8.05
C GLU A 111 -11.15 8.45 9.52
N VAL A 112 -10.10 7.90 10.13
CA VAL A 112 -9.74 8.27 11.51
C VAL A 112 -8.81 9.48 11.50
N VAL A 113 -7.82 9.49 10.63
CA VAL A 113 -6.73 10.48 10.62
C VAL A 113 -7.16 11.80 9.97
N HIS A 114 -8.07 11.78 8.98
CA HIS A 114 -8.61 12.98 8.31
C HIS A 114 -7.54 13.98 7.80
N ARG A 115 -6.33 13.52 7.47
CA ARG A 115 -5.24 14.41 7.05
C ARG A 115 -5.61 15.13 5.74
N PRO A 116 -5.52 16.47 5.68
CA PRO A 116 -5.80 17.23 4.47
C PRO A 116 -4.80 16.89 3.35
N ARG A 117 -5.29 16.89 2.10
CA ARG A 117 -4.44 16.69 0.92
C ARG A 117 -3.64 17.97 0.64
N PRO A 118 -2.41 17.85 0.10
CA PRO A 118 -1.66 19.01 -0.39
C PRO A 118 -2.49 19.78 -1.43
N PRO A 119 -2.41 21.13 -1.44
CA PRO A 119 -3.10 21.92 -2.45
C PRO A 119 -2.61 21.53 -3.85
N HIS A 120 -3.53 21.41 -4.79
CA HIS A 120 -3.20 21.12 -6.18
C HIS A 120 -2.49 22.35 -6.74
N ALA A 121 -1.16 22.30 -6.85
CA ALA A 121 -0.43 23.23 -7.69
C ALA A 121 -0.84 22.93 -9.14
N GLY A 122 -1.59 23.87 -9.74
CA GLY A 122 -2.01 23.82 -11.15
C GLY A 122 -0.84 23.92 -12.10
#